data_AF-A0A9N9AK40-F1
#
_entry.id   AF-A0A9N9AK40-F1
#
_cell.length_a   1.000
_cell.length_b   1.000
_cell.length_c   1.000
_cell.angle_alpha   90.00
_cell.angle_beta   90.00
_cell.angle_gamma   90.00
#
_symmetry.space_group_name_H-M   'P 1'
#
loop_
_entity.id
_entity.type
_entity.pdbx_description
1 polymer ?
#
loop_
_entity_poly.entity_id
_entity_poly.type
_entity_poly.pdbx_seq_one_letter_code
_entity_poly.pdbx_strand_id
1 'polypeptide(L)'
;MNSAFTNLDSEINLSEEMKSFSVLIQEKRQEAEIIKNESTMKKEKLISVINSILISLSETQCSKYTNLKNKTKTILLTILQEIRGLNNAEDAIDKENEDKELIDEEMI
;
A
#
# COMPACT_ATOMS: atom_id res chain seq x y z
N MET A 1 -1.36 0.67 45.67
CA MET A 1 -2.43 0.74 44.65
C MET A 1 -1.74 1.03 43.33
N ASN A 2 -1.69 0.06 42.42
CA ASN A 2 -1.05 0.24 41.12
C ASN A 2 -2.00 1.03 40.21
N SER A 3 -1.65 2.28 39.93
CA SER A 3 -2.35 3.17 38.99
C SER A 3 -2.05 2.81 37.53
N ALA A 4 -2.05 1.52 37.19
CA ALA A 4 -1.71 1.03 35.85
C ALA A 4 -2.92 0.93 34.90
N PHE A 5 -4.10 1.40 35.31
CA PHE A 5 -5.33 1.24 34.54
C PHE A 5 -6.14 2.54 34.41
N THR A 6 -5.48 3.69 34.40
CA THR A 6 -6.14 4.95 34.01
C THR A 6 -6.03 5.10 32.49
N ASN A 7 -7.04 4.59 31.78
CA ASN A 7 -7.68 5.18 30.59
C ASN A 7 -8.48 4.08 29.88
N LEU A 8 -9.76 4.00 30.21
CA LEU A 8 -10.73 3.00 29.74
C LEU A 8 -11.77 3.69 28.83
N ASP A 9 -11.33 4.63 27.99
CA ASP A 9 -12.17 5.35 27.00
C ASP A 9 -11.80 5.01 25.55
N SER A 10 -11.05 3.93 25.36
CA SER A 10 -10.82 3.31 24.05
C SER A 10 -10.79 1.81 24.23
N GLU A 11 -11.94 1.22 24.57
CA GLU A 11 -12.14 -0.22 24.35
C GLU A 11 -12.10 -0.48 22.85
N ILE A 12 -10.90 -0.68 22.31
CA ILE A 12 -10.77 -1.25 20.98
C ILE A 12 -11.37 -2.66 21.07
N ASN A 13 -12.46 -2.86 20.32
CA ASN A 13 -13.17 -4.12 20.34
C ASN A 13 -12.25 -5.22 19.76
N LEU A 14 -11.90 -6.23 20.57
CA LEU A 14 -11.04 -7.36 20.17
C LEU A 14 -11.51 -8.02 18.87
N SER A 15 -12.82 -8.04 18.60
CA SER A 15 -13.38 -8.53 17.33
C SER A 15 -12.94 -7.68 16.14
N GLU A 16 -12.87 -6.36 16.29
CA GLU A 16 -12.45 -5.44 15.23
C GLU A 16 -10.94 -5.55 14.98
N GLU A 17 -10.12 -5.67 16.03
CA GLU A 17 -8.69 -5.97 15.85
C GLU A 17 -8.45 -7.29 15.13
N MET A 18 -9.21 -8.32 15.48
CA MET A 18 -9.04 -9.64 14.87
C MET A 18 -9.49 -9.69 13.41
N LYS A 19 -10.52 -8.91 13.04
CA LYS A 19 -10.89 -8.70 11.64
C LYS A 19 -9.78 -7.97 10.89
N SER A 20 -9.27 -6.86 11.41
CA SER A 20 -8.18 -6.09 10.79
C SER A 20 -6.92 -6.94 10.57
N PHE A 21 -6.57 -7.77 11.55
CA PHE A 21 -5.42 -8.68 11.43
C PHE A 21 -5.65 -9.78 10.38
N SER A 22 -6.87 -10.33 10.31
CA SER A 22 -7.23 -11.34 9.31
C SER A 22 -7.16 -10.77 7.88
N VAL A 23 -7.63 -9.54 7.68
CA VAL A 23 -7.55 -8.81 6.41
C VAL A 23 -6.08 -8.60 6.01
N LEU A 24 -5.25 -8.09 6.92
CA LEU A 24 -3.83 -7.88 6.67
C LEU A 24 -3.11 -9.18 6.28
N ILE A 25 -3.38 -10.29 6.96
CA ILE A 25 -2.81 -11.60 6.59
C ILE A 25 -3.23 -12.01 5.18
N GLN A 26 -4.49 -11.81 4.83
CA GLN A 26 -5.01 -12.16 3.51
C GLN A 26 -4.34 -11.34 2.41
N GLU A 27 -4.20 -10.02 2.60
CA GLU A 27 -3.48 -9.12 1.69
C GLU A 27 -2.03 -9.55 1.52
N LYS A 28 -1.32 -9.84 2.62
CA LYS A 28 0.08 -10.29 2.57
C LYS A 28 0.24 -11.61 1.83
N ARG A 29 -0.74 -12.53 1.96
CA ARG A 29 -0.74 -13.80 1.20
C ARG A 29 -0.93 -13.55 -0.30
N GLN A 30 -1.85 -12.66 -0.66
CA GLN A 30 -2.10 -12.30 -2.07
C GLN A 30 -0.87 -11.62 -2.69
N GLU A 31 -0.25 -10.67 -1.98
CA GLU A 31 1.01 -10.03 -2.40
C GLU A 31 2.12 -11.06 -2.66
N ALA A 32 2.31 -12.01 -1.74
CA ALA A 32 3.32 -13.04 -1.88
C ALA A 32 3.07 -13.97 -3.08
N GLU A 33 1.82 -14.33 -3.33
CA GLU A 33 1.44 -15.16 -4.48
C GLU A 33 1.66 -14.43 -5.81
N ILE A 34 1.33 -13.12 -5.85
CA ILE A 34 1.59 -12.25 -6.99
C ILE A 34 3.10 -12.18 -7.28
N ILE A 35 3.92 -11.89 -6.27
CA ILE A 35 5.39 -11.81 -6.42
C ILE A 35 5.95 -13.14 -6.93
N LYS A 36 5.47 -14.26 -6.36
CA LYS A 36 5.88 -15.60 -6.78
C LYS A 36 5.50 -15.85 -8.25
N ASN A 37 4.27 -15.56 -8.64
CA ASN A 37 3.81 -15.76 -10.02
C ASN A 37 4.68 -14.96 -11.01
N GLU A 38 4.94 -13.69 -10.72
CA GLU A 38 5.76 -12.81 -11.56
C GLU A 38 7.20 -13.29 -11.70
N SER A 39 7.79 -13.77 -10.60
CA SER A 39 9.14 -14.33 -10.63
C SER A 39 9.26 -15.51 -11.62
N THR A 40 8.17 -16.24 -11.88
CA THR A 40 8.14 -17.36 -12.83
C THR A 40 7.81 -16.93 -14.27
N MET A 41 7.27 -15.73 -14.50
CA MET A 41 6.92 -15.25 -15.84
C MET A 41 8.13 -15.11 -16.78
N LYS A 42 7.88 -15.29 -18.08
CA LYS A 42 8.85 -15.00 -19.13
C LYS A 42 9.05 -13.49 -19.30
N LYS A 43 10.22 -13.09 -19.79
CA LYS A 43 10.60 -11.68 -19.99
C LYS A 43 9.59 -10.93 -20.86
N GLU A 44 9.14 -11.54 -21.94
CA GLU A 44 8.19 -10.95 -22.90
C GLU A 44 6.84 -10.68 -22.24
N LYS A 45 6.40 -11.62 -21.38
CA LYS A 45 5.15 -11.47 -20.63
C LYS A 45 5.28 -10.34 -19.60
N LEU A 46 6.41 -10.24 -18.89
CA LEU A 46 6.67 -9.12 -17.97
C LEU A 46 6.60 -7.78 -18.69
N ILE A 47 7.23 -7.65 -19.86
CA ILE A 47 7.16 -6.42 -20.66
C ILE A 47 5.72 -6.10 -21.05
N SER A 48 4.93 -7.10 -21.47
CA SER A 48 3.53 -6.90 -21.82
C SER A 48 2.69 -6.44 -20.63
N VAL A 49 2.92 -6.99 -19.44
CA VAL A 49 2.20 -6.61 -18.21
C VAL A 49 2.58 -5.19 -17.81
N ILE A 50 3.88 -4.86 -17.79
CA ILE A 50 4.38 -3.51 -17.47
C ILE A 50 3.75 -2.50 -18.43
N ASN A 51 3.81 -2.73 -19.74
CA ASN A 51 3.21 -1.84 -20.72
C ASN A 51 1.71 -1.65 -20.51
N SER A 52 0.99 -2.72 -20.15
CA SER A 52 -0.45 -2.63 -19.87
C SER A 52 -0.75 -1.73 -18.67
N ILE A 53 0.08 -1.78 -17.63
CA ILE A 53 -0.07 -0.95 -16.43
C ILE A 53 0.33 0.51 -16.72
N LEU A 54 1.39 0.71 -17.52
CA LEU A 54 1.83 2.04 -17.93
C LEU A 54 0.76 2.82 -18.70
N ILE A 55 -0.13 2.15 -19.45
CA ILE A 55 -1.26 2.82 -20.12
C ILE A 55 -2.20 3.51 -19.12
N SER A 56 -2.31 2.99 -17.90
CA SER A 56 -3.15 3.54 -16.83
C SER A 56 -2.44 4.60 -15.98
N LEU A 57 -1.14 4.83 -16.19
CA LEU A 57 -0.33 5.80 -15.45
C LEU A 57 -0.18 7.12 -16.22
N SER A 58 0.09 8.21 -15.51
CA SER A 58 0.35 9.50 -16.14
C SER A 58 1.62 9.48 -17.00
N GLU A 59 1.65 10.25 -18.09
CA GLU A 59 2.82 10.33 -18.99
C GLU A 59 4.13 10.67 -18.26
N THR A 60 4.04 11.51 -17.23
CA THR A 60 5.16 11.90 -16.37
C THR A 60 5.81 10.70 -15.68
N GLN A 61 5.02 9.72 -15.21
CA GLN A 61 5.54 8.49 -14.61
C GLN A 61 6.03 7.51 -15.68
N CYS A 62 5.30 7.39 -16.79
CA CYS A 62 5.66 6.50 -17.90
C CYS A 62 7.02 6.83 -18.52
N SER A 63 7.41 8.10 -18.55
CA SER A 63 8.70 8.56 -19.07
C SER A 63 9.91 7.91 -18.38
N LYS A 64 9.77 7.48 -17.12
CA LYS A 64 10.82 6.80 -16.34
C LYS A 64 11.04 5.34 -16.78
N TYR A 65 10.01 4.72 -17.35
CA TYR A 65 9.99 3.29 -17.66
C TYR A 65 10.12 3.04 -19.17
N THR A 66 11.26 3.44 -19.74
CA THR A 66 11.57 3.26 -21.16
C THR A 66 12.54 2.11 -21.42
N ASN A 67 12.69 1.72 -22.68
CA ASN A 67 13.65 0.71 -23.15
C ASN A 67 13.55 -0.66 -22.42
N LEU A 68 12.32 -1.10 -22.11
CA LEU A 68 12.05 -2.34 -21.36
C LEU A 68 12.64 -3.59 -22.02
N LYS A 69 12.71 -3.63 -23.35
CA LYS A 69 13.24 -4.77 -24.11
C LYS A 69 14.72 -5.05 -23.79
N ASN A 70 15.50 -4.02 -23.45
CA ASN A 70 16.93 -4.16 -23.19
C ASN A 70 17.24 -4.43 -21.71
N LYS A 71 16.23 -4.36 -20.83
CA LYS A 71 16.39 -4.62 -19.40
C LYS A 71 16.45 -6.12 -19.10
N THR A 72 17.11 -6.47 -18.00
CA THR A 72 17.14 -7.86 -17.51
C THR A 72 15.79 -8.23 -16.88
N LYS A 73 15.51 -9.53 -16.74
CA LYS A 73 14.29 -10.00 -16.07
C LYS A 73 14.15 -9.44 -14.65
N THR A 74 15.26 -9.40 -13.89
CA THR A 74 15.28 -8.84 -12.53
C THR A 74 14.88 -7.37 -12.51
N ILE A 75 15.43 -6.55 -13.41
CA ILE A 75 15.07 -5.13 -13.48
C ILE A 75 13.60 -4.96 -13.87
N LEU A 76 13.08 -5.80 -14.76
CA LEU A 76 11.66 -5.76 -15.13
C LEU A 76 10.74 -6.11 -13.96
N LEU A 77 11.14 -7.06 -13.10
CA LEU A 77 10.39 -7.37 -11.87
C LEU A 77 10.40 -6.20 -10.90
N THR A 78 11.55 -5.55 -10.71
CA THR A 78 11.65 -4.36 -9.85
C THR A 78 10.76 -3.24 -10.36
N ILE A 79 10.76 -2.98 -11.68
CA ILE A 79 9.87 -1.98 -12.30
C ILE A 79 8.40 -2.33 -12.08
N LEU A 80 8.02 -3.60 -12.26
CA LEU A 80 6.64 -4.06 -12.08
C LEU A 80 6.16 -3.91 -10.63
N GLN A 81 7.05 -4.13 -9.66
CA GLN A 81 6.75 -3.91 -8.25
C GLN A 81 6.63 -2.42 -7.91
N GLU A 82 7.52 -1.59 -8.46
CA GLU A 82 7.51 -0.14 -8.27
C GLU A 82 6.22 0.50 -8.79
N ILE A 83 5.83 0.20 -10.03
CA ILE A 83 4.60 0.78 -10.63
C ILE A 83 3.33 0.33 -9.91
N ARG A 84 3.33 -0.83 -9.25
CA ARG A 84 2.21 -1.24 -8.39
C ARG A 84 2.21 -0.58 -7.03
N GLY A 85 3.39 -0.36 -6.44
CA GLY A 85 3.51 0.45 -5.23
C GLY A 85 2.93 1.85 -5.46
N LEU A 86 3.20 2.44 -6.62
CA LEU A 86 2.61 3.72 -7.02
C LEU A 86 1.09 3.67 -7.17
N ASN A 87 0.55 2.58 -7.71
CA ASN A 87 -0.90 2.42 -7.91
C ASN A 87 -1.68 2.11 -6.62
N ASN A 88 -1.00 1.55 -5.60
CA ASN A 88 -1.62 1.20 -4.31
C ASN A 88 -1.42 2.28 -3.24
N ALA A 89 -0.51 3.23 -3.45
CA ALA A 89 -0.25 4.32 -2.52
C ALA A 89 -1.39 5.36 -2.44
N GLU A 90 -2.39 5.28 -3.33
CA GLU A 90 -3.56 6.18 -3.31
C GLU A 90 -4.57 5.83 -2.19
N ASP A 91 -4.49 4.63 -1.59
CA ASP A 91 -5.31 4.24 -0.42
C ASP A 91 -4.67 4.62 0.93
N ALA A 92 -3.47 5.22 0.93
CA ALA A 92 -2.75 5.64 2.13
C ALA A 92 -2.81 7.17 2.33
N ILE A 93 -3.95 7.80 2.06
CA ILE A 93 -4.18 9.17 2.53
C ILE A 93 -4.33 9.09 4.06
N ASP A 94 -3.26 9.51 4.75
CA ASP A 94 -3.25 9.89 6.15
C ASP A 94 -4.54 10.61 6.52
N LYS A 95 -5.40 9.95 7.29
CA LYS A 95 -6.44 10.61 8.08
C LYS A 95 -5.83 11.15 9.37
N GLU A 96 -4.80 11.96 9.27
CA GLU A 96 -4.24 12.67 10.40
C GLU A 96 -4.03 14.13 10.01
N ASN A 97 -4.61 15.03 10.81
CA ASN A 97 -4.64 16.50 10.68
C ASN A 97 -5.87 17.09 9.96
N GLU A 98 -7.04 16.95 10.57
CA GLU A 98 -7.89 18.13 10.77
C GLU A 98 -7.83 18.48 12.25
N ASP A 99 -7.19 19.62 12.51
CA ASP A 99 -6.97 20.22 13.81
C ASP A 99 -8.27 20.31 14.63
N LYS A 100 -8.31 19.61 15.77
CA LYS A 100 -9.28 19.91 16.83
C LYS A 100 -8.77 21.13 17.61
N GLU A 101 -9.11 22.32 17.15
CA GLU A 101 -9.04 23.52 17.99
C GLU A 101 -10.24 23.49 18.96
N LEU A 102 -10.07 22.77 20.08
CA LEU A 102 -10.86 22.98 21.28
C LEU A 102 -10.15 24.07 22.08
N ILE A 103 -10.77 25.25 22.15
CA ILE A 103 -10.47 26.20 23.23
C ILE A 103 -11.74 26.27 24.07
N ASP A 104 -11.55 25.87 25.32
CA ASP A 104 -12.55 25.70 26.36
C ASP A 104 -13.34 26.97 26.71
N GLU A 105 -14.51 26.69 27.26
CA GLU A 105 -15.42 27.56 27.99
C GLU A 105 -14.70 28.53 28.95
N GLU A 106 -15.13 29.80 28.94
CA GLU A 106 -15.15 30.59 30.18
C GLU A 106 -16.54 31.20 30.34
N MET A 107 -17.29 30.64 31.30
CA MET A 107 -18.47 31.23 31.92
C MET A 107 -18.17 32.64 32.43
N ILE A 108 -18.92 33.65 31.96
CA ILE A 108 -19.50 34.73 32.79
C ILE A 108 -20.87 35.12 32.22
#